data_AF-A0A169PIX7-F1
#
_entry.id   AF-A0A169PIX7-F1
#
_cell.length_a   1.000
_cell.length_b   1.000
_cell.length_c   1.000
_cell.angle_alpha   90.00
_cell.angle_beta   90.00
_cell.angle_gamma   90.00
#
_symmetry.space_group_name_H-M   'P 1'
#
loop_
_entity.id
_entity.type
_entity.pdbx_description
1 polymer ?
#
loop_
_entity_poly.entity_id
_entity_poly.type
_entity_poly.pdbx_seq_one_letter_code
_entity_poly.pdbx_strand_id
1 'polypeptide(L)'
;MTTVGQPHPPGSEVGPDPRFPYGALVAALTESVRSSGPREVAALLHQVLDANDGLLARTAEFFDATAARARAYDKNDGDDDAFYLAGDLADTAVRLRRLGEVLHVAPERMADLLPAPGHTTPSSSQPLPAPPPHPPSTTRRQGA
;
A
#
# COMPACT_ATOMS: atom_id res chain seq x y z
N MET A 1 -15.96 55.00 12.91
CA MET A 1 -16.87 53.84 12.83
C MET A 1 -16.08 52.71 12.19
N THR A 2 -15.59 51.78 13.02
CA THR A 2 -14.72 50.67 12.60
C THR A 2 -15.61 49.47 12.28
N THR A 3 -15.60 49.00 11.03
CA THR A 3 -16.30 47.76 10.67
C THR A 3 -15.49 46.58 11.17
N VAL A 4 -16.13 45.75 12.00
CA VAL A 4 -15.58 44.54 12.58
C VAL A 4 -15.39 43.49 11.48
N GLY A 5 -14.21 42.87 11.47
CA GLY A 5 -13.87 41.75 10.61
C GLY A 5 -14.81 40.58 10.83
N GLN A 6 -15.37 40.09 9.73
CA GLN A 6 -16.16 38.88 9.71
C GLN A 6 -15.23 37.68 9.99
N PRO A 7 -15.49 36.85 11.01
CA PRO A 7 -14.70 35.65 11.25
C PRO A 7 -14.94 34.62 10.15
N HIS A 8 -13.87 34.17 9.50
CA HIS A 8 -13.90 33.00 8.64
C HIS A 8 -14.30 31.76 9.46
N PRO A 9 -15.24 30.92 8.99
CA PRO A 9 -15.52 29.65 9.65
C PRO A 9 -14.32 28.69 9.48
N PRO A 10 -13.83 28.06 10.57
CA PRO A 10 -12.88 26.96 10.48
C PRO A 10 -13.63 25.68 10.10
N GLY A 11 -13.13 24.97 9.08
CA GLY A 11 -13.64 23.65 8.72
C GLY A 11 -14.49 23.63 7.45
N SER A 12 -13.90 24.01 6.30
CA SER A 12 -14.29 23.34 5.06
C SER A 12 -13.81 21.89 5.19
N GLU A 13 -14.62 21.03 5.78
CA GLU A 13 -14.53 19.60 5.52
C GLU A 13 -14.68 19.47 4.01
N VAL A 14 -13.56 19.25 3.31
CA VAL A 14 -13.55 18.94 1.88
C VAL A 14 -14.13 17.54 1.77
N GLY A 15 -15.46 17.45 1.84
CA GLY A 15 -16.19 16.28 1.43
C GLY A 15 -15.87 15.98 -0.03
N PRO A 16 -16.00 14.71 -0.46
CA PRO A 16 -15.71 14.32 -1.83
C PRO A 16 -16.51 15.17 -2.81
N ASP A 17 -15.82 15.80 -3.76
CA ASP A 17 -16.47 16.60 -4.81
C ASP A 17 -17.24 15.66 -5.75
N PRO A 18 -18.58 15.77 -5.84
CA PRO A 18 -19.40 14.87 -6.65
C PRO A 18 -19.09 14.99 -8.16
N ARG A 19 -18.38 16.04 -8.61
CA ARG A 19 -17.93 16.18 -9.99
C ARG A 19 -16.81 15.19 -10.35
N PHE A 20 -16.12 14.63 -9.36
CA PHE A 20 -14.98 13.73 -9.55
C PHE A 20 -15.15 12.44 -8.74
N PRO A 21 -16.16 11.60 -9.05
CA PRO A 21 -16.45 10.39 -8.27
C PRO A 21 -15.26 9.42 -8.23
N TYR A 22 -14.54 9.27 -9.34
CA TYR A 22 -13.33 8.43 -9.39
C TYR A 22 -12.17 9.02 -8.56
N GLY A 23 -12.07 10.35 -8.47
CA GLY A 23 -11.11 11.02 -7.59
C GLY A 23 -11.41 10.76 -6.11
N ALA A 24 -12.69 10.76 -5.74
CA ALA A 24 -13.12 10.40 -4.39
C ALA A 24 -12.78 8.94 -4.03
N LEU A 25 -12.94 8.00 -4.98
CA LEU A 25 -12.55 6.60 -4.78
C LEU A 25 -11.05 6.44 -4.56
N VAL A 26 -10.21 7.13 -5.36
CA VAL A 26 -8.75 7.11 -5.19
C VAL A 26 -8.33 7.76 -3.85
N ALA A 27 -9.01 8.83 -3.44
CA ALA A 27 -8.77 9.45 -2.14
C ALA A 27 -9.11 8.49 -0.98
N ALA A 28 -10.24 7.78 -1.06
CA ALA A 28 -10.63 6.78 -0.06
C ALA A 28 -9.65 5.59 -0.01
N LEU A 29 -9.16 5.13 -1.17
CA LEU A 29 -8.12 4.10 -1.24
C LEU A 29 -6.82 4.58 -0.57
N THR A 30 -6.42 5.83 -0.84
CA THR A 30 -5.23 6.44 -0.24
C THR A 30 -5.36 6.55 1.28
N GLU A 31 -6.55 6.91 1.77
CA GLU A 31 -6.81 6.98 3.21
C GLU A 31 -6.82 5.60 3.86
N SER A 32 -7.30 4.57 3.15
CA SER A 32 -7.23 3.18 3.59
C SER A 32 -5.77 2.74 3.78
N VAL A 33 -4.86 3.15 2.90
CA VAL A 33 -3.42 2.86 3.04
C VAL A 33 -2.84 3.52 4.30
N ARG A 34 -3.21 4.77 4.60
CA ARG A 34 -2.70 5.50 5.78
C ARG A 34 -3.19 4.93 7.12
N SER A 35 -4.37 4.31 7.12
CA SER A 35 -5.01 3.75 8.31
C SER A 35 -4.78 2.24 8.50
N SER A 36 -4.16 1.58 7.53
CA SER A 36 -3.98 0.12 7.49
C SER A 36 -2.61 -0.35 7.96
N GLY A 37 -2.54 -1.60 8.42
CA GLY A 37 -1.28 -2.29 8.71
C GLY A 37 -0.55 -2.75 7.43
N PRO A 38 0.72 -3.19 7.54
CA PRO A 38 1.51 -3.58 6.37
C PRO A 38 0.90 -4.71 5.54
N ARG A 39 0.17 -5.65 6.17
CA ARG A 39 -0.45 -6.79 5.49
C ARG A 39 -1.62 -6.35 4.63
N GLU A 40 -2.45 -5.46 5.17
CA GLU A 40 -3.59 -4.88 4.49
C GLU A 40 -3.12 -3.97 3.34
N VAL A 41 -2.06 -3.18 3.55
CA VAL A 41 -1.45 -2.36 2.50
C VAL A 41 -0.89 -3.24 1.37
N ALA A 42 -0.27 -4.38 1.69
CA ALA A 42 0.20 -5.34 0.68
C ALA A 42 -0.97 -5.87 -0.18
N ALA A 43 -2.10 -6.21 0.44
CA ALA A 43 -3.30 -6.65 -0.28
C ALA A 43 -3.90 -5.55 -1.17
N LEU A 44 -3.93 -4.30 -0.68
CA LEU A 44 -4.37 -3.15 -1.47
C LEU A 44 -3.44 -2.88 -2.66
N LEU A 45 -2.13 -2.96 -2.45
CA LEU A 45 -1.13 -2.84 -3.52
C LEU A 45 -1.30 -3.93 -4.57
N HIS A 46 -1.55 -5.17 -4.18
CA HIS A 46 -1.83 -6.26 -5.10
C HIS A 46 -3.05 -5.95 -5.99
N GLN A 47 -4.14 -5.44 -5.41
CA GLN A 47 -5.33 -5.05 -6.19
C GLN A 47 -5.06 -3.88 -7.17
N VAL A 48 -4.14 -2.98 -6.86
CA VAL A 48 -3.77 -1.89 -7.77
C VAL A 48 -2.88 -2.39 -8.92
N LEU A 49 -1.96 -3.30 -8.60
CA LEU A 49 -0.87 -3.73 -9.47
C LEU A 49 -1.13 -5.03 -10.23
N ASP A 50 -2.24 -5.74 -9.95
CA ASP A 50 -2.60 -6.95 -10.69
C ASP A 50 -2.60 -6.67 -12.21
N ALA A 51 -1.90 -7.51 -12.95
CA ALA A 51 -1.59 -7.25 -14.35
C ALA A 51 -2.82 -7.37 -15.28
N ASN A 52 -3.86 -8.09 -14.86
CA ASN A 52 -5.03 -8.39 -15.68
C ASN A 52 -6.26 -7.58 -15.24
N ASP A 53 -6.49 -7.53 -13.93
CA ASP A 53 -7.70 -6.96 -13.34
C ASP A 53 -7.42 -5.79 -12.40
N GLY A 54 -6.15 -5.44 -12.21
CA GLY A 54 -5.75 -4.36 -11.33
C GLY A 54 -6.13 -2.98 -11.86
N LEU A 55 -6.15 -2.00 -10.95
CA LEU A 55 -6.51 -0.62 -11.29
C LEU A 55 -5.63 -0.04 -12.41
N LEU A 56 -4.32 -0.34 -12.42
CA LEU A 56 -3.42 0.14 -13.48
C LEU A 56 -3.76 -0.48 -14.84
N ALA A 57 -4.10 -1.77 -14.89
CA ALA A 57 -4.51 -2.46 -16.11
C ALA A 57 -5.80 -1.85 -16.68
N ARG A 58 -6.82 -1.67 -15.84
CA ARG A 58 -8.10 -1.02 -16.23
C ARG A 58 -7.92 0.43 -16.67
N THR A 59 -7.00 1.16 -16.03
CA THR A 59 -6.69 2.54 -16.43
C THR A 59 -5.96 2.56 -17.79
N ALA A 60 -5.06 1.61 -18.05
CA ALA A 60 -4.43 1.47 -19.36
C ALA A 60 -5.45 1.15 -20.46
N GLU A 61 -6.39 0.23 -20.20
CA GLU A 61 -7.50 -0.09 -21.11
C GLU A 61 -8.35 1.14 -21.43
N PHE A 62 -8.65 1.97 -20.42
CA PHE A 62 -9.36 3.23 -20.61
C PHE A 62 -8.60 4.18 -21.56
N PHE A 63 -7.29 4.32 -21.39
CA PHE A 63 -6.47 5.15 -22.28
C PHE A 63 -6.39 4.59 -23.70
N ASP A 64 -6.27 3.28 -23.89
CA ASP A 64 -6.34 2.64 -25.21
C ASP A 64 -7.68 2.90 -25.90
N ALA A 65 -8.79 2.77 -25.17
CA ALA A 65 -10.13 3.04 -25.70
C ALA A 65 -10.28 4.52 -26.10
N THR A 66 -9.71 5.43 -25.31
CA THR A 66 -9.71 6.86 -25.60
C THR A 66 -8.84 7.17 -26.81
N ALA A 67 -7.67 6.53 -26.94
CA ALA A 67 -6.80 6.65 -28.11
C ALA A 67 -7.51 6.16 -29.38
N ALA A 68 -8.21 5.02 -29.31
CA ALA A 68 -9.00 4.50 -30.42
C ALA A 68 -10.11 5.47 -30.83
N ARG A 69 -10.77 6.12 -29.86
CA ARG A 69 -11.78 7.14 -30.12
C ARG A 69 -11.19 8.37 -30.82
N ALA A 70 -10.03 8.84 -30.40
CA ALA A 70 -9.32 9.96 -31.03
C ALA A 70 -8.89 9.62 -32.48
N ARG A 71 -8.34 8.42 -32.72
CA ARG A 71 -8.04 7.96 -34.10
C ARG A 71 -9.27 7.87 -34.98
N ALA A 72 -10.41 7.47 -34.42
CA ALA A 72 -11.65 7.40 -35.17
C ALA A 72 -12.13 8.81 -35.58
N TYR A 73 -11.87 9.83 -34.75
CA TYR A 73 -12.17 11.22 -35.08
C TYR A 73 -11.24 11.75 -36.18
N ASP A 74 -9.92 11.59 -36.02
CA ASP A 74 -8.91 11.90 -37.06
C ASP A 74 -9.32 11.35 -38.44
N LYS A 75 -9.68 10.06 -38.51
CA LYS A 75 -10.08 9.41 -39.77
C LYS A 75 -11.36 9.96 -40.40
N ASN A 76 -12.29 10.47 -39.60
CA ASN A 76 -13.60 10.90 -40.06
C ASN A 76 -13.62 12.39 -40.39
N ASP A 77 -12.94 13.20 -39.58
CA ASP A 77 -13.04 14.66 -39.58
C ASP A 77 -11.73 15.33 -40.05
N GLY A 78 -10.64 14.57 -40.21
CA GLY A 78 -9.37 15.03 -40.79
C GLY A 78 -8.57 15.97 -39.89
N ASP A 79 -8.65 15.78 -38.57
CA ASP A 79 -7.97 16.61 -37.58
C ASP A 79 -6.64 15.99 -37.14
N ASP A 80 -5.54 16.57 -37.63
CA ASP A 80 -4.17 16.14 -37.30
C ASP A 80 -3.88 16.20 -35.79
N ASP A 81 -4.53 17.08 -35.01
CA ASP A 81 -4.34 17.15 -33.56
C ASP A 81 -4.86 15.88 -32.87
N ALA A 82 -5.92 15.27 -33.43
CA ALA A 82 -6.47 14.01 -32.93
C ALA A 82 -5.53 12.82 -33.20
N PHE A 83 -4.71 12.88 -34.26
CA PHE A 83 -3.67 11.89 -34.50
C PHE A 83 -2.58 11.92 -33.41
N TYR A 84 -2.04 13.10 -33.08
CA TYR A 84 -1.03 13.23 -32.03
C TYR A 84 -1.58 12.83 -30.67
N LEU A 85 -2.79 13.29 -30.34
CA LEU A 85 -3.46 12.94 -29.09
C LEU A 85 -3.65 11.42 -28.95
N ALA A 86 -4.07 10.74 -30.03
CA ALA A 86 -4.18 9.29 -30.01
C ALA A 86 -2.83 8.60 -29.75
N GLY A 87 -1.74 9.15 -30.26
CA GLY A 87 -0.38 8.69 -29.97
C GLY A 87 -0.05 8.78 -28.48
N ASP A 88 -0.26 9.95 -27.88
CA ASP A 88 0.04 10.21 -26.46
C ASP A 88 -0.79 9.33 -25.52
N LEU A 89 -2.06 9.12 -25.84
CA LEU A 89 -2.95 8.26 -25.05
C LEU A 89 -2.53 6.79 -25.12
N ALA A 90 -2.19 6.29 -26.32
CA ALA A 90 -1.71 4.92 -26.48
C ALA A 90 -0.35 4.69 -25.78
N ASP A 91 0.56 5.66 -25.87
CA ASP A 91 1.85 5.62 -25.18
C ASP A 91 1.67 5.64 -23.65
N THR A 92 0.73 6.45 -23.15
CA THR A 92 0.38 6.46 -21.72
C THR A 92 -0.13 5.10 -21.24
N ALA A 93 -0.99 4.42 -22.01
CA ALA A 93 -1.46 3.08 -21.68
C ALA A 93 -0.31 2.05 -21.60
N VAL A 94 0.67 2.14 -22.50
CA VAL A 94 1.88 1.32 -22.45
C VAL A 94 2.69 1.61 -21.19
N ARG A 95 2.90 2.89 -20.85
CA ARG A 95 3.64 3.28 -19.64
C ARG A 95 2.97 2.78 -18.36
N LEU A 96 1.64 2.79 -18.28
CA LEU A 96 0.89 2.28 -17.13
C LEU A 96 1.07 0.77 -16.94
N ARG A 97 0.98 -0.03 -18.01
CA ARG A 97 1.25 -1.47 -17.96
C ARG A 97 2.68 -1.76 -17.51
N ARG A 98 3.65 -1.03 -18.08
CA ARG A 98 5.05 -1.12 -17.68
C ARG A 98 5.27 -0.73 -16.22
N LEU A 99 4.53 0.23 -15.68
CA LEU A 99 4.61 0.58 -14.27
C LEU A 99 4.14 -0.58 -13.38
N GLY A 100 3.05 -1.26 -13.75
CA GLY A 100 2.61 -2.49 -13.09
C GLY A 100 3.69 -3.57 -13.10
N GLU A 101 4.31 -3.80 -14.27
CA GLU A 101 5.44 -4.73 -14.40
C GLU A 101 6.66 -4.32 -13.55
N VAL A 102 6.96 -3.03 -13.42
CA VAL A 102 8.09 -2.57 -12.58
C VAL A 102 7.79 -2.78 -11.09
N LEU A 103 6.53 -2.61 -10.69
CA LEU A 103 6.12 -2.63 -9.29
C LEU A 103 5.54 -3.98 -8.83
N HIS A 104 5.47 -5.00 -9.69
CA HIS A 104 4.80 -6.27 -9.38
C HIS A 104 5.28 -6.97 -8.09
N VAL A 105 6.53 -6.75 -7.66
CA VAL A 105 7.11 -7.32 -6.43
C VAL A 105 6.86 -6.47 -5.17
N ALA A 106 6.26 -5.29 -5.32
CA ALA A 106 6.02 -4.39 -4.20
C ALA A 106 5.04 -4.96 -3.15
N PRO A 107 3.95 -5.65 -3.52
CA PRO A 107 3.05 -6.28 -2.54
C PRO A 107 3.78 -7.28 -1.62
N GLU A 108 4.62 -8.16 -2.18
CA GLU A 108 5.37 -9.16 -1.43
C GLU A 108 6.37 -8.48 -0.48
N ARG A 109 7.11 -7.50 -0.98
CA ARG A 109 8.04 -6.71 -0.15
C ARG A 109 7.34 -5.98 0.99
N MET A 110 6.12 -5.48 0.76
CA MET A 110 5.31 -4.83 1.79
C MET A 110 4.83 -5.84 2.84
N ALA A 111 4.45 -7.05 2.43
CA ALA A 111 4.08 -8.13 3.34
C ALA A 111 5.27 -8.61 4.19
N ASP A 112 6.48 -8.58 3.63
CA ASP A 112 7.72 -8.93 4.33
C ASP A 112 8.17 -7.89 5.37
N LEU A 113 7.54 -6.70 5.42
CA LEU A 113 7.79 -5.72 6.48
C LEU A 113 7.22 -6.17 7.83
N LEU A 114 6.34 -7.18 7.87
CA LEU A 114 5.88 -7.75 9.13
C LEU A 114 6.98 -8.61 9.75
N PRO A 115 7.29 -8.43 11.05
CA PRO A 115 8.15 -9.36 11.74
C PRO A 115 7.53 -10.76 11.66
N ALA A 116 8.33 -11.75 11.26
CA ALA A 116 7.89 -13.13 11.18
C ALA A 116 7.24 -13.55 12.51
N PRO A 117 6.05 -14.15 12.51
CA PRO A 117 5.44 -14.71 13.71
C PRO A 117 6.29 -15.91 14.16
N GLY A 118 7.36 -15.66 14.90
CA GLY A 118 8.36 -16.69 15.19
C GLY A 118 9.60 -16.28 15.97
N HIS A 119 9.91 -14.98 16.12
CA HIS A 119 10.86 -14.57 17.17
C HIS A 119 10.14 -14.47 18.53
N THR A 120 9.52 -15.57 18.96
CA THR A 120 9.67 -15.93 20.36
C THR A 120 11.17 -15.99 20.58
N THR A 121 11.74 -15.03 21.31
CA THR A 121 13.01 -15.27 21.97
C THR A 121 12.88 -16.66 22.59
N PRO A 122 13.79 -17.61 22.34
CA PRO A 122 13.86 -18.75 23.23
C PRO A 122 14.11 -18.13 24.60
N SER A 123 13.06 -18.05 25.41
CA SER A 123 13.21 -17.92 26.85
C SER A 123 13.91 -19.21 27.23
N SER A 124 15.23 -19.18 27.10
CA SER A 124 16.11 -20.21 27.60
C SER A 124 15.96 -20.11 29.10
N SER A 125 14.92 -20.77 29.60
CA SER A 125 14.85 -21.25 30.96
C SER A 125 16.01 -22.22 31.09
N GLN A 126 17.22 -21.68 31.23
CA GLN A 126 18.34 -22.47 31.72
C GLN A 126 17.90 -22.98 33.09
N PRO A 127 17.87 -24.30 33.31
CA PRO A 127 17.75 -24.81 34.66
C PRO A 127 18.93 -24.24 35.47
N LEU A 128 18.61 -23.57 36.58
CA LEU A 128 19.62 -23.12 37.54
C LEU A 128 20.52 -24.33 37.89
N PRO A 129 21.85 -24.20 37.88
CA PRO A 129 22.72 -25.29 38.29
C PRO A 129 22.37 -25.72 39.72
N ALA A 130 22.14 -27.03 39.89
CA ALA A 130 21.84 -27.60 41.20
C ALA A 130 22.96 -27.26 42.20
N PRO A 131 22.62 -26.89 43.45
CA PRO A 131 23.63 -26.62 44.47
C PRO A 131 24.45 -27.89 44.75
N PRO A 132 25.74 -27.76 45.04
CA PRO A 132 26.60 -28.92 45.30
C PRO A 132 26.12 -29.70 46.53
N PRO A 133 26.24 -31.03 46.53
CA PRO A 133 25.87 -31.84 47.68
C PRO A 133 26.74 -31.48 48.88
N HIS A 134 26.09 -31.16 50.01
CA HIS A 134 26.76 -30.95 51.28
C HIS A 134 27.43 -32.26 51.74
N PRO A 135 28.68 -32.21 52.27
CA PRO A 135 29.31 -33.39 52.84
C PRO A 135 28.55 -33.83 54.11
N PRO A 136 28.40 -35.15 54.36
CA PRO A 136 27.78 -35.62 55.58
C PRO A 136 28.63 -35.23 56.79
N SER A 137 28.01 -34.56 57.76
CA SER A 137 28.58 -34.35 59.09
C SER A 137 28.74 -35.70 59.78
N THR A 138 29.93 -36.30 59.71
CA THR A 138 30.30 -37.40 60.61
C THR A 138 30.47 -36.85 62.01
N THR A 139 29.41 -36.91 62.81
CA THR A 139 29.48 -36.78 64.27
C THR A 139 30.29 -37.96 64.81
N ARG A 140 31.56 -37.67 65.08
CA ARG A 140 32.48 -38.49 65.85
C ARG A 140 31.92 -38.64 67.28
N ARG A 141 31.27 -39.77 67.58
CA ARG A 141 30.96 -40.16 68.96
C ARG A 141 32.01 -41.17 69.42
N GLN A 142 32.93 -40.65 70.25
CA GLN A 142 33.92 -41.42 70.99
C GLN A 142 33.23 -42.25 72.09
N GLY A 143 33.76 -43.46 72.32
CA GLY A 143 33.97 -44.09 73.63
C GLY A 143 32.76 -44.55 74.44
N ALA A 144 32.67 -45.87 74.66
CA ALA A 144 33.15 -46.54 75.88
C ALA A 144 33.02 -48.06 75.71
#